data_AF-A0A7W1EI92-F1
#
_entry.id   AF-A0A7W1EI92-F1
#
_cell.length_a   1.000
_cell.length_b   1.000
_cell.length_c   1.000
_cell.angle_alpha   90.00
_cell.angle_beta   90.00
_cell.angle_gamma   90.00
#
_symmetry.space_group_name_H-M   'P 1'
#
loop_
_entity.id
_entity.type
_entity.pdbx_description
1 polymer ?
#
loop_
_entity_poly.entity_id
_entity_poly.type
_entity_poly.pdbx_seq_one_letter_code
_entity_poly.pdbx_strand_id
1 'polypeptide(L)'
;MLLKGFVTLLISLILSVLSSLALSHFTKFYSENYWFSLALFTGLFFILNFFYSSRTDFKSHSNLLLGTISVKLFILLVAIFLYSLYDKKGFFSFFAHFSAHYILFTVFEIRYLLQIVNRKQANK
;
A
#
# COMPACT_ATOMS: atom_id res chain seq x y z
N MET A 1 -12.45 -13.89 4.38
CA MET A 1 -11.42 -13.18 3.59
C MET A 1 -11.02 -11.85 4.23
N LEU A 2 -12.00 -11.07 4.73
CA LEU A 2 -11.79 -9.78 5.37
C LEU A 2 -10.86 -9.83 6.60
N LEU A 3 -11.04 -10.79 7.52
CA LEU A 3 -10.19 -10.89 8.72
C LEU A 3 -8.69 -11.03 8.39
N LYS A 4 -8.35 -11.82 7.37
CA LYS A 4 -6.96 -11.98 6.93
C LYS A 4 -6.42 -10.72 6.28
N GLY A 5 -7.25 -10.04 5.47
CA GLY A 5 -6.91 -8.75 4.90
C GLY A 5 -6.65 -7.69 5.98
N PHE A 6 -7.46 -7.69 7.03
CA PHE A 6 -7.31 -6.80 8.18
C PHE A 6 -6.04 -7.08 8.96
N VAL A 7 -5.70 -8.34 9.23
CA VAL A 7 -4.41 -8.70 9.88
C VAL A 7 -3.22 -8.27 9.01
N THR A 8 -3.28 -8.50 7.69
CA THR A 8 -2.24 -8.03 6.76
C THR A 8 -2.10 -6.50 6.79
N LEU A 9 -3.21 -5.77 6.83
CA LEU A 9 -3.20 -4.31 6.96
C LEU A 9 -2.55 -3.85 8.26
N LEU A 10 -2.93 -4.45 9.40
CA LEU A 10 -2.36 -4.08 10.70
C LEU A 10 -0.84 -4.30 10.73
N ILE A 11 -0.36 -5.44 10.21
CA ILE A 11 1.08 -5.72 10.12
C ILE A 11 1.78 -4.70 9.23
N SER A 12 1.20 -4.40 8.06
CA SER A 12 1.76 -3.42 7.12
C SER A 12 1.84 -2.02 7.74
N LEU A 13 0.81 -1.63 8.49
CA LEU A 13 0.70 -0.34 9.15
C LEU A 13 1.70 -0.22 10.31
N ILE A 14 1.80 -1.24 11.16
CA ILE A 14 2.80 -1.28 12.24
C ILE A 14 4.21 -1.18 11.67
N LEU A 15 4.54 -1.98 10.66
CA LEU A 15 5.87 -1.95 10.04
C LEU A 15 6.14 -0.62 9.34
N SER A 16 5.12 -0.02 8.72
CA SER A 16 5.24 1.29 8.08
C SER A 16 5.53 2.40 9.10
N VAL A 17 4.80 2.42 10.23
CA VAL A 17 5.07 3.34 11.33
C VAL A 17 6.48 3.11 11.89
N LEU A 18 6.87 1.86 12.16
CA LEU A 18 8.22 1.54 12.63
C LEU A 18 9.29 1.97 11.63
N SER A 19 9.07 1.79 10.33
CA SER A 19 10.00 2.24 9.29
C SER A 19 10.13 3.77 9.25
N SER A 20 9.02 4.49 9.45
CA SER A 20 9.03 5.95 9.54
C SER A 20 9.73 6.45 10.80
N LEU A 21 9.54 5.79 11.94
CA LEU A 21 10.27 6.10 13.17
C LEU A 21 11.77 5.81 13.00
N ALA A 22 12.13 4.69 12.37
CA ALA A 22 13.50 4.34 12.09
C ALA A 22 14.18 5.35 11.15
N LEU A 23 13.51 5.75 10.06
CA LEU A 23 13.99 6.80 9.16
C LEU A 23 14.18 8.12 9.91
N SER A 24 13.21 8.52 10.71
CA SER A 24 13.27 9.79 11.46
C SER A 24 14.36 9.80 12.54
N HIS A 25 14.64 8.66 13.17
CA HIS A 25 15.58 8.58 14.30
C HIS A 25 17.00 8.24 13.88
N PHE A 26 17.18 7.34 12.91
CA PHE A 26 18.51 6.87 12.47
C PHE A 26 19.04 7.63 11.26
N THR A 27 18.22 8.45 10.59
CA THR A 27 18.66 9.22 9.42
C THR A 27 18.24 10.68 9.52
N LYS A 28 18.78 11.53 8.63
CA LYS A 28 18.36 12.94 8.51
C LYS A 28 17.03 13.10 7.76
N PHE A 29 16.40 12.02 7.29
CA PHE A 29 15.13 12.05 6.59
C PHE A 29 13.98 12.13 7.59
N TYR A 30 13.86 13.27 8.27
CA TYR A 30 12.65 13.62 9.01
C TYR A 30 11.65 14.27 8.07
N SER A 31 10.40 13.81 8.11
CA SER A 31 9.27 14.45 7.44
C SER A 31 8.15 14.62 8.45
N GLU A 32 7.58 15.81 8.58
CA GLU A 32 6.39 16.02 9.44
C GLU A 32 5.13 15.38 8.83
N ASN A 33 5.12 15.26 7.50
CA ASN A 33 3.95 14.92 6.71
C ASN A 33 3.85 13.42 6.35
N TYR A 34 4.71 12.56 6.91
CA TYR A 34 4.71 11.11 6.58
C TYR A 34 3.35 10.45 6.85
N TRP A 35 2.55 10.99 7.78
CA TRP A 35 1.19 10.55 8.07
C TRP A 35 0.26 10.59 6.86
N PHE A 36 0.43 11.53 5.93
CA PHE A 36 -0.37 11.56 4.70
C PHE A 36 -0.13 10.35 3.82
N SER A 37 1.13 9.91 3.72
CA SER A 37 1.46 8.69 2.98
C SER A 37 0.87 7.45 3.66
N LEU A 38 0.95 7.34 4.99
CA LEU A 38 0.30 6.26 5.75
C LEU A 38 -1.21 6.20 5.52
N ALA A 39 -1.89 7.35 5.60
CA ALA A 39 -3.32 7.46 5.37
C ALA A 39 -3.70 7.04 3.94
N LEU A 40 -2.93 7.49 2.94
CA LEU A 40 -3.12 7.13 1.54
C LEU A 40 -3.00 5.62 1.31
N PHE A 41 -1.92 4.99 1.79
CA PHE A 41 -1.71 3.55 1.62
C PHE A 41 -2.76 2.71 2.36
N THR A 42 -3.16 3.14 3.55
CA THR A 42 -4.21 2.48 4.33
C THR A 42 -5.55 2.55 3.60
N GLY A 43 -5.93 3.74 3.11
CA GLY A 43 -7.16 3.93 2.34
C GLY A 43 -7.18 3.12 1.04
N LEU A 44 -6.08 3.15 0.28
CA LEU A 44 -5.94 2.34 -0.93
C LEU A 44 -6.06 0.85 -0.63
N PHE A 45 -5.41 0.36 0.43
CA PHE A 45 -5.51 -1.05 0.81
C PHE A 45 -6.96 -1.44 1.12
N PHE A 46 -7.69 -0.63 1.88
CA PHE A 46 -9.11 -0.90 2.19
C PHE A 46 -9.98 -0.95 0.93
N ILE A 47 -9.83 0.04 0.06
CA ILE A 47 -10.57 0.12 -1.21
C ILE A 47 -10.30 -1.13 -2.05
N LEU A 48 -9.02 -1.47 -2.22
CA LEU A 48 -8.61 -2.63 -3.01
C LEU A 48 -9.10 -3.94 -2.39
N ASN A 49 -8.99 -4.11 -1.08
CA ASN A 49 -9.48 -5.30 -0.39
C ASN A 49 -10.99 -5.47 -0.56
N PHE A 50 -11.75 -4.37 -0.49
CA PHE A 50 -13.17 -4.37 -0.76
C PHE A 50 -13.47 -4.85 -2.20
N PHE A 51 -12.81 -4.26 -3.20
CA PHE A 51 -12.95 -4.70 -4.60
C PHE A 51 -12.59 -6.17 -4.82
N TYR A 52 -11.50 -6.65 -4.20
CA TYR A 52 -11.09 -8.06 -4.30
C TYR A 52 -12.06 -9.01 -3.59
N SER A 53 -12.71 -8.58 -2.50
CA SER A 53 -13.67 -9.40 -1.76
C SER A 53 -15.02 -9.52 -2.48
N SER A 54 -15.43 -8.50 -3.25
CA SER A 54 -16.73 -8.48 -3.92
C SER A 54 -16.78 -9.28 -5.22
N ARG A 55 -15.63 -9.67 -5.80
CA ARG A 55 -15.58 -10.43 -7.05
C ARG A 55 -15.25 -11.91 -6.77
N THR A 56 -16.08 -12.82 -7.27
CA THR A 56 -15.91 -14.28 -7.06
C THR A 56 -15.19 -14.97 -8.22
N ASP A 57 -15.29 -14.46 -9.45
CA ASP A 57 -14.83 -15.17 -10.66
C ASP A 57 -13.32 -15.19 -10.88
N PHE A 58 -12.76 -16.40 -10.93
CA PHE A 58 -11.31 -16.66 -11.00
C PHE A 58 -10.64 -16.14 -12.29
N LYS A 59 -11.29 -16.28 -13.45
CA LYS A 59 -10.72 -15.84 -14.75
C LYS A 59 -10.62 -14.31 -14.86
N SER A 60 -11.48 -13.59 -14.13
CA SER A 60 -11.47 -12.13 -14.04
C SER A 60 -10.47 -11.59 -13.01
N HIS A 61 -9.88 -12.43 -12.16
CA HIS A 61 -9.02 -11.95 -11.06
C HIS A 61 -7.68 -11.39 -11.55
N SER A 62 -7.01 -12.04 -12.51
CA SER A 62 -5.71 -11.55 -13.00
C SER A 62 -5.84 -10.20 -13.72
N ASN A 63 -6.89 -10.03 -14.53
CA ASN A 63 -7.17 -8.75 -15.20
C ASN A 63 -7.55 -7.66 -14.20
N LEU A 64 -8.34 -8.02 -13.17
CA LEU A 64 -8.71 -7.10 -12.11
C LEU A 64 -7.48 -6.68 -11.30
N LEU A 65 -6.59 -7.62 -10.97
CA LEU A 65 -5.32 -7.36 -10.28
C LEU A 65 -4.40 -6.43 -11.06
N LEU A 66 -4.22 -6.70 -12.36
CA LEU A 66 -3.41 -5.83 -13.22
C LEU A 66 -4.02 -4.43 -13.29
N GLY A 67 -5.34 -4.33 -13.49
CA GLY A 67 -6.06 -3.06 -13.53
C GLY A 67 -5.95 -2.28 -12.23
N THR A 68 -6.13 -2.93 -11.08
CA THR A 68 -6.01 -2.27 -9.77
C THR A 68 -4.58 -1.82 -9.47
N ILE A 69 -3.57 -2.61 -9.85
CA ILE A 69 -2.16 -2.21 -9.72
C ILE A 69 -1.88 -0.97 -10.59
N SER A 70 -2.34 -0.94 -11.84
CA SER A 70 -2.16 0.21 -12.72
C SER A 70 -2.83 1.47 -12.17
N VAL A 71 -4.07 1.36 -11.70
CA VAL A 71 -4.81 2.49 -11.09
C VAL A 71 -4.13 2.94 -9.79
N LYS A 72 -3.71 2.01 -8.93
CA LYS A 72 -2.96 2.31 -7.71
C LYS A 72 -1.69 3.08 -8.02
N LEU A 73 -0.88 2.61 -8.97
CA LEU A 73 0.35 3.28 -9.37
C LEU A 73 0.09 4.70 -9.90
N PHE A 74 -0.96 4.87 -10.71
CA PHE A 74 -1.37 6.19 -11.19
C PHE A 74 -1.75 7.14 -10.03
N ILE A 75 -2.56 6.66 -9.07
CA ILE A 75 -2.94 7.45 -7.89
C ILE A 75 -1.69 7.83 -7.07
N LEU A 76 -0.75 6.91 -6.88
CA LEU A 76 0.49 7.18 -6.14
C LEU A 76 1.38 8.19 -6.87
N LEU A 77 1.46 8.11 -8.20
CA LEU A 77 2.18 9.08 -9.03
C LEU A 77 1.56 10.48 -8.91
N VAL A 78 0.24 10.58 -8.97
CA VAL A 78 -0.47 11.85 -8.80
C VAL A 78 -0.26 12.39 -7.39
N ALA A 79 -0.36 11.55 -6.36
CA ALA A 79 -0.17 11.96 -4.97
C ALA A 79 1.25 12.49 -4.70
N ILE A 80 2.28 11.79 -5.18
CA ILE A 80 3.67 12.24 -5.01
C ILE A 80 3.94 13.53 -5.81
N PHE A 81 3.35 13.66 -7.00
CA PHE A 81 3.45 14.87 -7.81
C PHE A 81 2.81 16.07 -7.10
N LEU A 82 1.58 15.92 -6.59
CA LEU A 82 0.89 16.97 -5.84
C LEU A 82 1.68 17.37 -4.58
N TYR A 83 2.27 16.41 -3.87
CA TYR A 83 3.11 16.71 -2.71
C TYR A 83 4.38 17.48 -3.11
N SER A 84 4.99 17.16 -4.25
CA SER A 84 6.18 17.88 -4.75
C SER A 84 5.91 19.35 -5.06
N LEU A 85 4.66 19.70 -5.39
CA LEU A 85 4.23 21.09 -5.57
C LEU A 85 3.95 21.80 -4.24
N TYR A 86 3.48 21.06 -3.22
CA TYR A 86 3.12 21.61 -1.91
C TYR A 86 4.35 21.94 -1.04
N ASP A 87 5.27 20.98 -0.88
CA ASP A 87 6.47 21.16 -0.05
C ASP A 87 7.73 20.67 -0.76
N LYS A 88 8.38 21.60 -1.46
CA LYS A 88 9.62 21.35 -2.20
C LYS A 88 10.81 21.04 -1.28
N LYS A 89 10.84 21.62 -0.07
CA LYS A 89 11.99 21.50 0.84
C LYS A 89 11.99 20.15 1.56
N GLY A 90 10.82 19.69 2.00
CA GLY A 90 10.62 18.39 2.64
C GLY A 90 10.36 17.24 1.68
N PHE A 91 10.31 17.49 0.36
CA PHE A 91 9.96 16.49 -0.66
C PHE A 91 10.80 15.22 -0.56
N PHE A 92 12.14 15.33 -0.48
CA PHE A 92 13.01 14.15 -0.47
C PHE A 92 12.81 13.29 0.78
N SER A 93 12.65 13.90 1.95
CA SER A 93 12.34 13.19 3.18
C SER A 93 10.98 12.50 3.06
N PHE A 94 9.95 13.22 2.64
CA PHE A 94 8.62 12.64 2.43
C PHE A 94 8.65 11.49 1.42
N PHE A 95 9.38 11.64 0.31
CA PHE A 95 9.54 10.62 -0.71
C PHE A 95 10.21 9.35 -0.16
N ALA A 96 11.19 9.47 0.74
CA ALA A 96 11.81 8.33 1.41
C ALA A 96 10.78 7.55 2.26
N HIS A 97 10.00 8.25 3.08
CA HIS A 97 8.91 7.65 3.86
C HIS A 97 7.84 7.02 2.95
N PHE A 98 7.40 7.76 1.94
CA PHE A 98 6.41 7.30 0.97
C PHE A 98 6.85 6.03 0.26
N SER A 99 8.13 5.96 -0.15
CA SER A 99 8.71 4.78 -0.79
C SER A 99 8.81 3.59 0.16
N ALA A 100 9.20 3.82 1.42
CA ALA A 100 9.22 2.77 2.43
C ALA A 100 7.82 2.18 2.66
N HIS A 101 6.81 3.04 2.81
CA HIS A 101 5.42 2.62 2.95
C HIS A 101 4.92 1.88 1.71
N TYR A 102 5.23 2.38 0.51
CA TYR A 102 4.88 1.71 -0.74
C TYR A 102 5.40 0.28 -0.79
N ILE A 103 6.68 0.07 -0.46
CA ILE A 103 7.30 -1.25 -0.49
C ILE A 103 6.62 -2.17 0.52
N LEU A 104 6.47 -1.72 1.77
CA LEU A 104 5.88 -2.53 2.83
C LEU A 104 4.44 -2.94 2.48
N PHE A 105 3.58 -1.97 2.19
CA PHE A 105 2.19 -2.26 1.82
C PHE A 105 2.10 -3.18 0.58
N THR A 106 2.95 -2.97 -0.42
CA THR A 106 2.93 -3.79 -1.65
C THR A 106 3.38 -5.24 -1.39
N VAL A 107 4.44 -5.46 -0.61
CA VAL A 107 4.90 -6.82 -0.26
C VAL A 107 3.82 -7.60 0.47
N PHE A 108 3.17 -6.98 1.46
CA PHE A 108 2.11 -7.62 2.23
C PHE A 108 0.83 -7.82 1.42
N GLU A 109 0.48 -6.87 0.55
CA GLU A 109 -0.65 -6.99 -0.37
C GLU A 109 -0.45 -8.16 -1.34
N ILE A 110 0.71 -8.25 -2.01
CA ILE A 110 1.02 -9.35 -2.93
C ILE A 110 0.97 -10.70 -2.20
N ARG A 111 1.54 -10.77 -0.99
CA ARG A 111 1.48 -11.99 -0.17
C ARG A 111 0.03 -12.40 0.14
N TYR A 112 -0.83 -11.45 0.49
CA TYR A 112 -2.25 -11.68 0.74
C TYR A 112 -2.98 -12.17 -0.51
N LEU A 113 -2.72 -11.53 -1.66
CA LEU A 113 -3.33 -11.89 -2.94
C LEU A 113 -2.93 -13.30 -3.39
N LEU A 114 -1.64 -13.65 -3.29
CA LEU A 114 -1.16 -15.01 -3.59
C LEU A 114 -1.85 -16.07 -2.73
N GLN A 115 -2.07 -15.79 -1.43
CA GLN A 115 -2.81 -16.70 -0.57
C GLN A 115 -4.27 -16.89 -1.00
N ILE A 116 -4.91 -15.85 -1.53
CA ILE A 116 -6.29 -15.95 -2.06
C ILE A 116 -6.31 -16.80 -3.33
N VAL A 117 -5.42 -16.51 -4.27
CA VAL A 117 -5.35 -17.21 -5.57
C VAL A 117 -5.09 -18.70 -5.35
N ASN A 118 -4.10 -19.06 -4.53
CA ASN A 118 -3.74 -20.45 -4.27
C ASN A 118 -4.88 -21.23 -3.58
N ARG A 119 -5.61 -20.60 -2.64
CA ARG A 119 -6.75 -21.23 -1.97
C ARG A 119 -7.91 -21.49 -2.92
N LYS A 120 -8.23 -20.54 -3.79
CA LYS A 120 -9.30 -20.71 -4.76
C LYS A 120 -8.95 -21.76 -5.83
N GLN A 121 -7.66 -21.97 -6.13
CA GLN A 121 -7.17 -23.05 -6.99
C GLN A 121 -7.30 -24.42 -6.33
N ALA A 122 -6.98 -24.54 -5.03
CA ALA A 122 -7.05 -25.81 -4.29
C ALA A 122 -8.49 -26.31 -4.02
N ASN A 123 -9.48 -25.42 -4.09
CA ASN A 123 -10.91 -25.74 -3.91
C ASN A 123 -11.65 -26.00 -5.24
N LYS A 124 -10.94 -26.05 -6.37
CA LYS A 124 -11.46 -26.51 -7.67
C LYS A 124 -11.03 -27.94 -7.92
#